data_AF-A0AAV0NUX2-F1
#
_entry.id   AF-A0AAV0NUX2-F1
#
_cell.length_a   1.000
_cell.length_b   1.000
_cell.length_c   1.000
_cell.angle_alpha   90.00
_cell.angle_beta   90.00
_cell.angle_gamma   90.00
#
_symmetry.space_group_name_H-M   'P 1'
#
loop_
_entity.id
_entity.type
_entity.pdbx_description
1 polymer ?
#
loop_
_entity_poly.entity_id
_entity_poly.type
_entity_poly.pdbx_seq_one_letter_code
_entity_poly.pdbx_strand_id
1 'polypeptide(L)'
;MRKLANHAFHGESLKGMVPAMIASVEMMLERWKNNHGGNNKEIDAFQEFKILTSEIISRTAFGSSYVEGEKVFELLMKMVLIISRNHYKVRILGLRTSDENESDKLQQEIRAIIINMLNKRKEEEQLTSPATDFLGLLVKAYNGPDRTVA
;
A
#
# COMPACT_ATOMS: atom_id res chain seq x y z
N MET A 1 -14.45 -9.52 3.74
CA MET A 1 -13.64 -8.42 3.18
C MET A 1 -14.34 -7.06 3.19
N ARG A 2 -15.48 -6.86 2.51
CA ARG A 2 -16.13 -5.52 2.43
C ARG A 2 -16.45 -4.88 3.79
N LYS A 3 -17.03 -5.62 4.74
CA LYS A 3 -17.33 -5.14 6.10
C LYS A 3 -16.07 -4.67 6.85
N LEU A 4 -14.97 -5.41 6.66
CA LEU A 4 -13.69 -5.14 7.29
C LEU A 4 -13.01 -3.88 6.69
N ALA A 5 -13.01 -3.76 5.35
CA ALA A 5 -12.51 -2.57 4.67
C ALA A 5 -13.31 -1.32 5.07
N ASN A 6 -14.64 -1.41 5.13
CA ASN A 6 -15.48 -0.28 5.54
C ASN A 6 -15.21 0.18 6.98
N HIS A 7 -14.87 -0.74 7.87
CA HIS A 7 -14.48 -0.40 9.24
C HIS A 7 -13.14 0.33 9.29
N ALA A 8 -12.15 -0.15 8.52
CA ALA A 8 -10.81 0.44 8.50
C ALA A 8 -10.73 1.75 7.67
N PHE A 9 -11.68 1.99 6.77
CA PHE A 9 -11.87 3.25 6.03
C PHE A 9 -13.10 4.04 6.52
N HIS A 10 -13.39 3.97 7.82
CA HIS A 10 -14.40 4.84 8.43
C HIS A 10 -13.84 6.26 8.66
N GLY A 11 -14.72 7.27 8.79
CA GLY A 11 -14.33 8.68 8.88
C GLY A 11 -13.31 8.98 9.99
N GLU A 12 -13.45 8.34 11.15
CA GLU A 12 -12.49 8.47 12.26
C GLU A 12 -11.11 7.86 11.94
N SER A 13 -11.08 6.72 11.25
CA SER A 13 -9.83 6.11 10.77
C SER A 13 -9.13 7.00 9.75
N LEU A 14 -9.90 7.67 8.87
CA LEU A 14 -9.37 8.62 7.90
C LEU A 14 -8.78 9.87 8.56
N LYS A 15 -9.40 10.39 9.64
CA LYS A 15 -8.83 11.51 10.41
C LYS A 15 -7.45 11.17 10.96
N GLY A 16 -7.26 9.93 11.43
CA GLY A 16 -5.96 9.44 11.90
C GLY A 16 -4.86 9.39 10.82
N MET A 17 -5.23 9.38 9.55
CA MET A 17 -4.30 9.35 8.42
C MET A 17 -3.80 10.75 8.01
N VAL A 18 -4.52 11.82 8.38
CA VAL A 18 -4.22 13.20 7.98
C VAL A 18 -2.78 13.63 8.33
N PRO A 19 -2.22 13.35 9.52
CA PRO A 19 -0.85 13.71 9.83
C PRO A 19 0.18 13.08 8.88
N ALA A 20 -0.02 11.81 8.50
CA ALA A 20 0.86 11.13 7.55
C ALA A 20 0.74 11.72 6.13
N MET A 21 -0.47 12.13 5.72
CA MET A 21 -0.68 12.81 4.45
C MET A 21 0.04 14.16 4.40
N ILE A 22 -0.06 14.97 5.46
CA ILE A 22 0.64 16.25 5.58
C ILE A 22 2.15 16.03 5.48
N ALA A 23 2.70 15.11 6.28
CA ALA A 23 4.13 14.82 6.27
C ALA A 23 4.64 14.40 4.88
N SER A 24 3.87 13.61 4.12
CA SER A 24 4.23 13.23 2.76
C SER A 24 4.23 14.40 1.77
N VAL A 25 3.26 15.32 1.90
CA VAL A 25 3.24 16.54 1.07
C VAL A 25 4.42 17.46 1.43
N GLU A 26 4.72 17.63 2.72
CA GLU A 26 5.87 18.40 3.18
C GLU A 26 7.18 17.84 2.63
N MET A 27 7.37 16.52 2.69
CA MET A 27 8.55 15.85 2.14
C MET A 27 8.67 16.06 0.62
N MET A 28 7.56 15.98 -0.12
CA MET A 28 7.55 16.29 -1.56
C MET A 28 7.99 17.73 -1.83
N LEU A 29 7.42 18.70 -1.11
CA LEU A 29 7.78 20.12 -1.26
C LEU A 29 9.23 20.40 -0.87
N GLU A 30 9.76 19.71 0.13
CA GLU A 30 11.16 19.79 0.51
C GLU A 30 12.09 19.24 -0.58
N ARG A 31 11.77 18.08 -1.18
CA ARG A 31 12.50 17.55 -2.34
C ARG A 31 12.50 18.55 -3.50
N TRP A 32 11.37 19.22 -3.74
CA TRP A 32 11.29 20.25 -4.77
C TRP A 32 12.22 21.42 -4.45
N LYS A 33 12.22 21.94 -3.23
CA LYS A 33 13.12 23.02 -2.81
C LYS A 33 14.59 22.64 -2.95
N ASN A 34 14.97 21.43 -2.52
CA ASN A 34 16.36 20.99 -2.47
C ASN A 34 16.94 20.63 -3.85
N ASN A 35 16.14 20.02 -4.73
CA ASN A 35 16.61 19.59 -6.06
C ASN A 35 16.57 20.72 -7.12
N HIS A 36 15.91 21.83 -6.80
CA HIS A 36 15.62 22.91 -7.76
C HIS A 36 16.13 24.26 -7.23
N GLY A 37 17.41 24.32 -6.82
CA GLY A 37 18.11 25.54 -6.36
C GLY A 37 18.22 26.71 -7.37
N GLY A 38 17.27 26.85 -8.30
CA GLY A 38 17.09 27.99 -9.19
C GLY A 38 15.63 28.08 -9.67
N ASN A 39 15.16 29.31 -9.85
CA ASN A 39 13.74 29.71 -9.91
C ASN A 39 12.97 29.23 -11.17
N ASN A 40 13.48 28.28 -11.96
CA ASN A 40 12.95 28.02 -13.31
C ASN A 40 13.19 26.60 -13.84
N LYS A 41 12.91 25.56 -13.05
CA LYS A 41 12.92 24.18 -13.53
C LYS A 41 11.51 23.60 -13.58
N GLU A 42 11.20 22.91 -14.67
CA GLU A 42 9.95 22.19 -14.87
C GLU A 42 9.89 20.95 -13.97
N ILE A 43 8.69 20.67 -13.45
CA ILE A 43 8.40 19.49 -12.62
C ILE A 43 7.45 18.61 -13.41
N ASP A 44 7.77 17.32 -13.51
CA ASP A 44 6.81 16.32 -14.00
C ASP A 44 5.79 16.04 -12.90
N ALA A 45 4.68 16.78 -12.93
CA ALA A 45 3.61 16.64 -11.95
C ALA A 45 3.06 15.21 -11.87
N PHE A 46 3.03 14.48 -12.99
CA PHE A 46 2.50 13.11 -13.00
C PHE A 46 3.41 12.15 -12.22
N GLN A 47 4.72 12.24 -12.39
CA GLN A 47 5.64 11.42 -11.60
C GLN A 47 5.64 11.81 -10.13
N GLU A 48 5.60 13.11 -9.81
CA GLU A 48 5.53 13.56 -8.42
C GLU A 48 4.25 13.08 -7.72
N PHE A 49 3.09 13.16 -8.38
CA PHE A 49 1.85 12.63 -7.82
C PHE A 49 1.87 11.11 -7.63
N LYS A 50 2.54 10.36 -8.53
CA LYS A 50 2.73 8.91 -8.33
C LYS A 50 3.58 8.61 -7.09
N ILE A 51 4.68 9.34 -6.90
CA ILE A 51 5.55 9.19 -5.73
C ILE A 51 4.77 9.56 -4.46
N LEU A 52 4.10 10.72 -4.46
CA LEU A 52 3.30 11.19 -3.34
C LEU A 52 2.19 10.18 -2.97
N THR A 53 1.48 9.63 -3.97
CA THR A 53 0.43 8.64 -3.74
C THR A 53 0.99 7.36 -3.12
N SER A 54 2.13 6.88 -3.63
CA SER A 54 2.84 5.73 -3.07
C SER A 54 3.21 5.96 -1.61
N GLU A 55 3.76 7.14 -1.31
CA GLU A 55 4.21 7.49 0.04
C GLU A 55 3.03 7.58 1.02
N ILE A 56 1.94 8.27 0.62
CA ILE A 56 0.72 8.40 1.44
C ILE A 56 0.10 7.05 1.72
N ILE A 57 -0.14 6.23 0.70
CA ILE A 57 -0.76 4.90 0.88
C ILE A 57 0.15 4.05 1.77
N SER A 58 1.45 4.08 1.55
CA SER A 58 2.39 3.26 2.30
C SER A 58 2.44 3.63 3.78
N ARG A 59 2.53 4.93 4.10
CA ARG A 59 2.54 5.41 5.49
C ARG A 59 1.22 5.16 6.20
N THR A 60 0.10 5.39 5.52
CA THR A 60 -1.24 5.26 6.14
C THR A 60 -1.68 3.80 6.26
N ALA A 61 -1.28 2.94 5.32
CA ALA A 61 -1.68 1.54 5.33
C ALA A 61 -0.76 0.64 6.18
N PHE A 62 0.54 0.94 6.19
CA PHE A 62 1.56 0.07 6.79
C PHE A 62 2.36 0.72 7.92
N GLY A 63 2.10 2.00 8.25
CA GLY A 63 2.66 2.66 9.42
C GLY A 63 4.19 2.60 9.46
N SER A 64 4.75 1.95 10.49
CA SER A 64 6.20 1.77 10.66
C SER A 64 6.85 0.92 9.56
N SER A 65 6.08 0.12 8.83
CA SER A 65 6.53 -0.72 7.71
C SER A 65 6.28 -0.06 6.34
N TYR A 66 6.25 1.29 6.29
CA TYR A 66 5.94 2.01 5.06
C TYR A 66 6.95 1.79 3.94
N VAL A 67 8.22 1.53 4.24
CA VAL A 67 9.25 1.27 3.21
C VAL A 67 8.94 -0.03 2.47
N GLU A 68 8.59 -1.09 3.20
CA GLU A 68 8.11 -2.34 2.61
C GLU A 68 6.74 -2.11 1.91
N GLY A 69 5.93 -1.18 2.42
CA GLY A 69 4.68 -0.74 1.82
C GLY A 69 4.85 -0.11 0.44
N GLU A 70 5.87 0.73 0.25
CA GLU A 70 6.19 1.34 -1.03
C GLU A 70 6.57 0.27 -2.05
N LYS A 71 7.26 -0.78 -1.61
CA LYS A 71 7.55 -1.94 -2.46
C LYS A 71 6.28 -2.67 -2.89
N VAL A 72 5.32 -2.86 -1.97
CA VAL A 72 4.02 -3.44 -2.30
C VAL A 72 3.29 -2.58 -3.33
N PHE A 73 3.29 -1.25 -3.18
CA PHE A 73 2.67 -0.33 -4.13
C PHE A 73 3.30 -0.43 -5.53
N GLU A 74 4.64 -0.50 -5.63
CA GLU A 74 5.34 -0.68 -6.91
C GLU A 74 4.89 -1.98 -7.63
N LEU A 75 4.80 -3.09 -6.90
CA LEU A 75 4.38 -4.38 -7.45
C LEU A 75 2.90 -4.36 -7.86
N LEU A 76 2.04 -3.70 -7.08
CA LEU A 76 0.63 -3.49 -7.43
C LEU A 76 0.49 -2.65 -8.71
N MET A 77 1.31 -1.62 -8.90
CA MET A 77 1.32 -0.83 -10.14
C MET A 77 1.70 -1.68 -11.36
N LYS A 78 2.68 -2.60 -11.23
CA LYS A 78 2.99 -3.57 -12.30
C LYS A 78 1.80 -4.48 -12.59
N MET A 79 1.11 -4.94 -11.55
CA MET A 79 -0.10 -5.77 -11.70
C MET A 79 -1.24 -5.00 -12.39
N VAL A 80 -1.45 -3.72 -12.06
CA VAL A 80 -2.44 -2.85 -12.74
C VAL A 80 -2.13 -2.69 -14.22
N LEU A 81 -0.85 -2.57 -14.61
CA LEU A 81 -0.45 -2.51 -16.02
C LEU A 81 -0.77 -3.81 -16.76
N ILE A 82 -0.51 -4.97 -16.14
CA ILE A 82 -0.88 -6.28 -16.70
C ILE A 82 -2.40 -6.39 -16.87
N ILE A 83 -3.17 -6.03 -15.84
CA ILE A 83 -4.64 -6.05 -15.89
C ILE A 83 -5.15 -5.14 -17.02
N SER A 84 -4.61 -3.92 -17.11
CA SER A 84 -5.01 -2.94 -18.12
C SER A 84 -4.70 -3.44 -19.55
N ARG A 85 -3.52 -4.04 -19.75
CA ARG A 85 -3.11 -4.63 -21.03
C ARG A 85 -4.01 -5.80 -21.46
N ASN A 86 -4.59 -6.52 -20.50
CA ASN A 86 -5.42 -7.69 -20.75
C ASN A 86 -6.93 -7.42 -20.65
N HIS A 87 -7.34 -6.19 -20.36
CA HIS A 87 -8.73 -5.85 -20.06
C HIS A 87 -9.73 -6.30 -21.15
N TYR A 88 -9.31 -6.22 -22.42
CA TYR A 88 -10.13 -6.62 -23.57
C TYR A 88 -9.71 -7.97 -24.19
N LYS A 89 -8.73 -8.67 -23.63
CA LYS A 89 -8.28 -9.95 -24.19
C LYS A 89 -9.20 -11.08 -23.73
N VAL A 90 -9.75 -11.80 -24.69
CA VAL A 90 -10.50 -13.03 -24.41
C VAL A 90 -9.52 -14.15 -24.11
N ARG A 91 -9.66 -14.76 -22.94
CA ARG A 91 -8.84 -15.88 -22.52
C ARG A 91 -9.15 -17.10 -23.40
N ILE A 92 -8.11 -17.68 -23.99
CA ILE A 92 -8.19 -19.00 -24.63
C ILE A 92 -8.07 -20.05 -23.51
N LEU A 93 -9.13 -20.84 -23.29
CA LEU A 93 -9.13 -21.87 -22.26
C LEU A 93 -7.99 -22.88 -22.49
N GLY A 94 -7.24 -23.18 -21.44
CA GLY A 94 -6.22 -24.24 -21.43
C GLY A 94 -4.77 -23.80 -21.64
N LEU A 95 -4.50 -22.56 -22.07
CA LEU A 95 -3.14 -22.04 -22.25
C LEU A 95 -2.86 -20.90 -21.26
N ARG A 96 -1.79 -21.06 -20.47
CA ARG A 96 -1.30 -19.99 -19.60
C ARG A 96 -0.52 -18.97 -20.42
N THR A 97 -0.82 -17.69 -20.21
CA THR A 97 -0.11 -16.57 -20.84
C THR A 97 1.10 -16.14 -20.01
N SER A 98 2.04 -15.44 -20.64
CA SER A 98 3.17 -14.81 -19.91
C SER A 98 2.66 -13.84 -18.84
N ASP A 99 1.60 -13.10 -19.14
CA ASP A 99 0.99 -12.12 -18.24
C ASP A 99 0.38 -12.77 -17.00
N GLU A 100 -0.26 -13.94 -17.14
CA GLU A 100 -0.74 -14.73 -16.00
C GLU A 100 0.42 -15.25 -15.14
N ASN A 101 1.52 -15.70 -15.77
CA ASN A 101 2.70 -16.15 -15.03
C ASN A 101 3.39 -14.99 -14.29
N GLU A 102 3.45 -13.81 -14.89
CA GLU A 102 4.00 -12.59 -14.27
C GLU A 102 3.11 -12.12 -13.11
N SER A 103 1.79 -12.09 -13.31
CA SER A 103 0.82 -11.75 -12.27
C SER A 103 0.94 -12.68 -11.05
N ASP A 104 1.11 -13.98 -11.25
CA ASP A 104 1.30 -14.94 -10.17
C ASP A 104 2.59 -14.67 -9.38
N LYS A 105 3.70 -14.34 -10.07
CA LYS A 105 4.97 -13.97 -9.40
C LYS A 105 4.81 -12.71 -8.57
N LEU A 106 4.18 -11.66 -9.13
CA LEU A 106 3.91 -10.42 -8.41
C LEU A 106 3.03 -10.68 -7.18
N GLN A 107 1.99 -11.51 -7.31
CA GLN A 107 1.13 -11.88 -6.19
C GLN A 107 1.90 -12.62 -5.08
N GLN A 108 2.78 -13.56 -5.46
CA GLN A 108 3.61 -14.29 -4.50
C GLN A 108 4.57 -13.35 -3.76
N GLU A 109 5.21 -12.41 -4.47
CA GLU A 109 6.12 -11.43 -3.88
C GLU A 109 5.39 -10.47 -2.92
N ILE A 110 4.24 -9.90 -3.35
CA ILE A 110 3.39 -9.06 -2.49
C ILE A 110 3.00 -9.81 -1.22
N ARG A 111 2.57 -11.08 -1.36
CA ARG A 111 2.18 -11.90 -0.21
C ARG A 111 3.35 -12.15 0.74
N ALA A 112 4.54 -12.43 0.21
CA ALA A 112 5.73 -12.64 1.03
C ALA A 112 6.09 -11.39 1.85
N ILE A 113 6.05 -10.22 1.21
CA ILE A 113 6.32 -8.93 1.89
C ILE A 113 5.30 -8.69 3.01
N ILE A 114 4.00 -8.86 2.74
CA ILE A 114 2.95 -8.65 3.75
C ILE A 114 3.11 -9.63 4.93
N ILE A 115 3.42 -10.91 4.66
CA ILE A 115 3.67 -11.89 5.73
C ILE A 115 4.87 -11.47 6.59
N ASN A 116 5.94 -10.98 5.97
CA ASN A 116 7.11 -10.49 6.71
C ASN A 116 6.77 -9.30 7.61
N MET A 117 5.98 -8.32 7.12
CA MET A 117 5.49 -7.21 7.95
C MET A 117 4.68 -7.71 9.15
N LEU A 118 3.80 -8.71 8.93
CA LEU A 118 2.99 -9.30 10.00
C LEU A 118 3.85 -10.02 11.05
N ASN A 119 4.88 -10.75 10.62
CA ASN A 119 5.79 -11.43 11.53
C ASN A 119 6.59 -10.44 12.38
N LYS A 120 7.16 -9.41 11.74
CA LYS A 120 7.87 -8.32 12.43
C LYS A 120 6.99 -7.65 13.50
N ARG A 121 5.72 -7.39 13.19
CA ARG A 121 4.76 -6.83 14.17
C ARG A 121 4.50 -7.74 15.36
N LYS A 122 4.38 -9.05 15.16
CA LYS A 122 4.19 -10.00 16.28
C LYS A 122 5.37 -10.01 17.25
N GLU A 123 6.58 -9.75 16.76
CA GLU A 123 7.78 -9.62 17.57
C GLU A 123 7.78 -8.28 18.33
N GLU A 124 7.35 -7.20 17.68
CA GLU A 124 7.32 -5.83 18.24
C GLU A 124 6.14 -5.57 19.21
N GLU A 125 4.99 -6.23 19.02
CA GLU A 125 3.77 -6.08 19.84
C GLU A 125 3.94 -6.55 21.30
N GLN A 126 5.02 -7.26 21.61
CA GLN A 126 5.37 -7.60 23.00
C GLN A 126 5.89 -6.38 23.79
N LEU A 127 6.24 -5.29 23.11
CA LEU A 127 6.94 -4.13 23.68
C LEU A 127 6.18 -2.80 23.53
N THR A 128 5.16 -2.73 22.68
CA THR A 128 4.53 -1.46 22.27
C THR A 128 3.00 -1.54 22.16
N SER A 129 2.35 -0.38 22.07
CA SER A 129 0.90 -0.30 21.84
C SER A 129 0.51 -0.81 20.45
N PRO A 130 -0.66 -1.46 20.28
CA PRO A 130 -1.09 -2.01 19.00
C PRO A 130 -1.12 -0.98 17.87
N ALA A 131 -0.66 -1.37 16.69
CA ALA A 131 -0.67 -0.51 15.50
C ALA A 131 -2.10 -0.12 15.09
N THR A 132 -2.31 1.16 14.82
CA THR A 132 -3.60 1.74 14.43
C THR A 132 -3.72 2.00 12.91
N ASP A 133 -2.66 1.71 12.16
CA ASP A 133 -2.69 1.74 10.69
C ASP A 133 -3.61 0.65 10.11
N PHE A 134 -3.88 0.73 8.80
CA PHE A 134 -4.82 -0.17 8.13
C PHE A 134 -4.47 -1.65 8.35
N LEU A 135 -3.19 -2.04 8.19
CA LEU A 135 -2.76 -3.42 8.40
C LEU A 135 -3.01 -3.86 9.86
N GLY A 136 -2.72 -3.01 10.84
CA GLY A 136 -3.00 -3.25 12.25
C GLY A 136 -4.50 -3.44 12.53
N LEU A 137 -5.35 -2.61 11.92
CA LEU A 137 -6.81 -2.75 12.02
C LEU A 137 -7.31 -4.07 11.42
N LEU A 138 -6.75 -4.51 10.27
CA LEU A 138 -7.09 -5.80 9.67
C LEU A 138 -6.69 -6.97 10.58
N VAL A 139 -5.49 -6.94 11.15
CA VAL A 139 -4.99 -7.97 12.08
C VAL A 139 -5.86 -8.05 13.32
N LYS A 140 -6.19 -6.89 13.93
CA LYS A 140 -7.05 -6.83 15.11
C LYS A 140 -8.43 -7.42 14.84
N ALA A 141 -9.02 -7.08 13.70
CA ALA A 141 -10.34 -7.60 13.35
C ALA A 141 -10.33 -9.12 13.09
N TYR A 142 -9.27 -9.65 12.49
CA TYR A 142 -9.09 -11.09 12.30
C TYR A 142 -8.93 -11.86 13.63
N ASN A 143 -8.29 -11.23 14.62
CA ASN A 143 -8.05 -11.82 15.94
C ASN A 143 -9.15 -11.54 16.97
N GLY A 144 -10.17 -10.75 16.63
CA GLY A 144 -11.26 -10.38 17.54
C GLY A 144 -12.14 -11.58 17.94
N PRO A 145 -12.94 -11.44 19.01
CA PRO A 145 -13.78 -12.51 19.57
C PRO A 145 -14.91 -13.00 18.65
N ASP A 146 -15.17 -12.31 17.53
CA ASP A 146 -16.24 -12.59 16.57
C ASP A 146 -15.90 -13.76 15.60
N ARG A 147 -15.20 -14.78 16.09
CA ARG A 147 -14.78 -15.97 15.32
C ARG A 147 -15.91 -16.97 15.03
N THR A 148 -17.16 -16.66 15.38
CA THR A 148 -18.31 -17.58 15.21
C THR A 148 -19.05 -17.46 13.89
N VAL A 149 -18.67 -16.57 12.95
CA VAL A 149 -19.38 -16.48 11.67
C VAL A 149 -18.43 -16.18 10.49
N ALA A 150 -17.64 -17.18 10.11
CA ALA A 150 -17.09 -17.30 8.76
C ALA A 150 -16.97 -18.78 8.38
#